data_AF-A0A954X365-F1
#
_entry.id   AF-A0A954X365-F1
#
_cell.length_a   1.000
_cell.length_b   1.000
_cell.length_c   1.000
_cell.angle_alpha   90.00
_cell.angle_beta   90.00
_cell.angle_gamma   90.00
#
_symmetry.space_group_name_H-M   'P 1'
#
loop_
_entity.id
_entity.type
_entity.pdbx_description
1 polymer ?
#
loop_
_entity_poly.entity_id
_entity_poly.type
_entity_poly.pdbx_seq_one_letter_code
_entity_poly.pdbx_strand_id
1 'polypeptide(L)'
;MADAISLRDGVPYRVNPGSRNDELERSAENANRFADMPMVDVVREALRLDGIEPPRGGAAALGAFLRRSAVPSSSTLNGIFTQSFSAELLMAYESTDDTSVAFTVEKDVPNYRTNERHRMTKGQAMKRHARGGTAENFSYADASETYKIHAYSGMFTFDEQDMVDDTFGAVNDHAPNEMGEAAREIRPDLVYGIMLSNPAMRDAVALFHASHGNYSNSLALSPAALETALTAFNTQRENGRNISKSRGVVLVTSEKLAWLAERIVTSESRGDSTSDGVGVKNVFRNKRISL
;
A
#
# COMPACT_ATOMS: atom_id res chain seq x y z
N MET A 1 -0.91 -5.40 -18.76
CA MET A 1 -1.96 -6.31 -19.25
C MET A 1 -1.25 -7.39 -20.05
N ALA A 2 -1.28 -8.61 -19.52
CA ALA A 2 -0.75 -9.86 -20.06
C ALA A 2 0.76 -9.92 -20.32
N ASP A 3 1.49 -10.52 -19.40
CA ASP A 3 2.46 -11.54 -19.83
C ASP A 3 2.14 -12.83 -19.07
N ALA A 4 1.07 -13.47 -19.55
CA ALA A 4 0.71 -14.81 -19.16
C ALA A 4 1.62 -15.77 -19.93
N ILE A 5 2.19 -16.75 -19.22
CA ILE A 5 2.30 -18.13 -19.69
C ILE A 5 2.99 -18.26 -21.06
N SER A 6 4.32 -18.33 -21.06
CA SER A 6 5.09 -18.86 -22.19
C SER A 6 5.81 -20.16 -21.81
N LEU A 7 5.03 -21.17 -21.43
CA LEU A 7 5.49 -22.57 -21.33
C LEU A 7 5.52 -23.24 -22.73
N ARG A 8 5.96 -22.53 -23.78
CA ARG A 8 5.82 -23.01 -25.17
C ARG A 8 7.05 -23.01 -26.06
N ASP A 9 8.24 -22.68 -25.57
CA ASP A 9 9.46 -22.99 -26.31
C ASP A 9 10.49 -23.51 -25.33
N GLY A 10 10.91 -24.76 -25.52
CA GLY A 10 11.80 -25.53 -24.63
C GLY A 10 13.24 -25.01 -24.58
N VAL A 11 13.42 -23.73 -24.28
CA VAL A 11 14.70 -23.11 -23.99
C VAL A 11 14.74 -22.82 -22.48
N PRO A 12 15.59 -23.49 -21.69
CA PRO A 12 15.72 -23.18 -20.29
C PRO A 12 16.25 -21.74 -20.14
N TYR A 13 15.45 -20.89 -19.49
CA TYR A 13 15.89 -19.60 -18.97
C TYR A 13 17.10 -19.85 -18.07
N ARG A 14 18.25 -19.28 -18.43
CA ARG A 14 19.46 -19.34 -17.60
C ARG A 14 19.33 -18.26 -16.53
N VAL A 15 18.89 -18.67 -15.35
CA VAL A 15 18.89 -17.84 -14.12
C VAL A 15 20.32 -17.33 -13.91
N ASN A 16 20.48 -16.02 -13.74
CA ASN A 16 21.75 -15.39 -13.46
C ASN A 16 21.97 -15.42 -11.93
N PRO A 17 22.87 -16.26 -11.39
CA PRO A 17 22.90 -16.59 -9.97
C PRO A 17 23.32 -15.38 -9.15
N GLY A 18 22.37 -14.78 -8.44
CA GLY A 18 22.66 -13.70 -7.47
C GLY A 18 21.62 -12.58 -7.41
N SER A 19 20.44 -12.73 -8.00
CA SER A 19 19.37 -11.76 -7.81
C SER A 19 18.61 -12.04 -6.50
N ARG A 20 18.15 -11.00 -5.80
CA ARG A 20 17.25 -11.14 -4.62
C ARG A 20 16.01 -11.98 -4.95
N ASN A 21 15.63 -12.01 -6.22
CA ASN A 21 14.48 -12.76 -6.71
C ASN A 21 14.78 -14.27 -6.81
N ASP A 22 16.04 -14.69 -7.03
CA ASP A 22 16.39 -16.13 -7.13
C ASP A 22 16.29 -16.83 -5.76
N GLU A 23 16.66 -16.13 -4.69
CA GLU A 23 16.53 -16.65 -3.32
C GLU A 23 15.05 -16.71 -2.91
N LEU A 24 14.26 -15.71 -3.33
CA LEU A 24 12.81 -15.70 -3.14
C LEU A 24 12.13 -16.81 -3.94
N GLU A 25 12.49 -17.01 -5.21
CA GLU A 25 11.96 -18.09 -6.06
C GLU A 25 12.34 -19.46 -5.51
N ARG A 26 13.58 -19.66 -5.05
CA ARG A 26 14.00 -20.92 -4.41
C ARG A 26 13.28 -21.16 -3.10
N SER A 27 13.07 -20.11 -2.29
CA SER A 27 12.32 -20.21 -1.05
C SER A 27 10.85 -20.51 -1.32
N ALA A 28 10.25 -19.88 -2.35
CA ALA A 28 8.88 -20.13 -2.78
C ALA A 28 8.70 -21.53 -3.38
N GLU A 29 9.68 -22.03 -4.15
CA GLU A 29 9.66 -23.38 -4.71
C GLU A 29 9.81 -24.45 -3.62
N ASN A 30 10.67 -24.18 -2.61
CA ASN A 30 10.76 -25.01 -1.42
C ASN A 30 9.49 -24.95 -0.58
N ALA A 31 8.87 -23.77 -0.43
CA ALA A 31 7.59 -23.61 0.28
C ALA A 31 6.46 -24.39 -0.42
N ASN A 32 6.34 -24.24 -1.75
CA ASN A 32 5.35 -24.96 -2.56
C ASN A 32 5.48 -26.48 -2.45
N ARG A 33 6.70 -27.01 -2.25
CA ARG A 33 6.91 -28.45 -2.05
C ARG A 33 6.22 -29.00 -0.80
N PHE A 34 6.05 -28.16 0.23
CA PHE A 34 5.43 -28.54 1.50
C PHE A 34 4.01 -27.98 1.68
N ALA A 35 3.58 -27.06 0.80
CA ALA A 35 2.27 -26.42 0.86
C ALA A 35 1.10 -27.43 0.75
N ASP A 36 1.21 -28.42 -0.13
CA ASP A 36 0.15 -29.44 -0.32
C ASP A 36 0.17 -30.56 0.74
N MET A 37 1.12 -30.55 1.67
CA MET A 37 1.24 -31.59 2.70
C MET A 37 0.43 -31.21 3.94
N PRO A 38 -0.34 -32.13 4.53
CA PRO A 38 -0.95 -31.87 5.84
C PRO A 38 0.16 -31.65 6.87
N MET A 39 -0.08 -30.78 7.86
CA MET A 39 0.91 -30.38 8.85
C MET A 39 1.58 -31.58 9.57
N VAL A 40 0.81 -32.64 9.80
CA VAL A 40 1.28 -33.92 10.37
C VAL A 40 2.37 -34.57 9.49
N ASP A 41 2.26 -34.47 8.18
CA ASP A 41 3.23 -35.02 7.23
C ASP A 41 4.45 -34.10 7.06
N VAL A 42 4.26 -32.77 7.13
CA VAL A 42 5.36 -31.79 7.20
C VAL A 42 6.23 -32.04 8.43
N VAL A 43 5.60 -32.23 9.60
CA VAL A 43 6.30 -32.59 10.84
C VAL A 43 7.03 -33.93 10.68
N ARG A 44 6.43 -34.90 9.98
CA ARG A 44 7.06 -36.19 9.71
C ARG A 44 8.31 -36.07 8.84
N GLU A 45 8.29 -35.20 7.83
CA GLU A 45 9.45 -34.94 6.98
C GLU A 45 10.53 -34.12 7.70
N ALA A 46 10.15 -33.14 8.52
CA ALA A 46 11.10 -32.40 9.36
C ALA A 46 11.86 -33.35 10.31
N LEU A 47 11.16 -34.30 10.94
CA LEU A 47 11.77 -35.34 11.77
C LEU A 47 12.74 -36.23 10.99
N ARG A 48 12.39 -36.62 9.75
CA ARG A 48 13.28 -37.41 8.87
C ARG A 48 14.54 -36.63 8.50
N LEU A 49 14.41 -35.33 8.24
CA LEU A 49 15.54 -34.45 7.96
C LEU A 49 16.47 -34.29 9.17
N ASP A 50 15.93 -34.32 10.38
CA ASP A 50 16.71 -34.34 11.63
C ASP A 50 17.32 -35.71 11.96
N GLY A 51 17.11 -36.72 11.10
CA GLY A 51 17.59 -38.09 11.32
C GLY A 51 16.81 -38.84 12.41
N ILE A 52 15.64 -38.34 12.80
CA ILE A 52 14.75 -38.97 13.78
C ILE A 52 13.70 -39.77 13.01
N GLU A 53 13.71 -41.10 13.17
CA GLU A 53 12.72 -41.97 12.54
C GLU A 53 11.32 -41.69 13.13
N PRO A 54 10.36 -41.20 12.32
CA PRO A 54 9.04 -40.89 12.83
C PRO A 54 8.25 -42.17 13.15
N PRO A 55 7.39 -42.16 14.18
CA PRO A 55 6.58 -43.32 14.54
C PRO A 55 5.67 -43.74 13.37
N ARG A 56 5.58 -45.05 13.13
CA ARG A 56 4.66 -45.63 12.15
C ARG A 56 3.24 -45.61 12.73
N GLY A 57 2.47 -44.57 12.43
CA GLY A 57 1.08 -44.41 12.86
C GLY A 57 0.45 -43.08 12.39
N GLY A 58 -0.87 -42.94 12.57
CA GLY A 58 -1.61 -41.70 12.28
C GLY A 58 -1.30 -40.54 13.23
N ALA A 59 -2.00 -39.42 13.10
CA ALA A 59 -1.74 -38.17 13.85
C ALA A 59 -1.62 -38.36 15.39
N ALA A 60 -2.39 -39.28 15.99
CA ALA A 60 -2.31 -39.57 17.42
C ALA A 60 -0.98 -40.20 17.87
N ALA A 61 -0.38 -41.06 17.03
CA ALA A 61 0.92 -41.68 17.32
C ALA A 61 2.07 -40.66 17.17
N LEU A 62 1.93 -39.73 16.22
CA LEU A 62 2.86 -38.62 16.05
C LEU A 62 2.74 -37.62 17.22
N GLY A 63 1.53 -37.23 17.61
CA GLY A 63 1.29 -36.35 18.76
C GLY A 63 1.80 -36.94 20.08
N ALA A 64 1.63 -38.24 20.31
CA ALA A 64 2.19 -38.92 21.48
C ALA A 64 3.73 -38.98 21.47
N PHE A 65 4.33 -39.09 20.28
CA PHE A 65 5.78 -39.03 20.11
C PHE A 65 6.32 -37.62 20.37
N LEU A 66 5.73 -36.59 19.77
CA LEU A 66 6.12 -35.19 19.95
C LEU A 66 6.05 -34.75 21.42
N ARG A 67 4.96 -35.09 22.11
CA ARG A 67 4.80 -34.82 23.55
C ARG A 67 5.82 -35.55 24.43
N ARG A 68 6.31 -36.72 23.99
CA ARG A 68 7.27 -37.53 24.73
C ARG A 68 8.73 -37.20 24.40
N SER A 69 8.99 -36.70 23.19
CA SER A 69 10.33 -36.46 22.69
C SER A 69 10.81 -35.03 22.88
N ALA A 70 9.95 -34.08 23.26
CA ALA A 70 10.27 -32.66 23.32
C ALA A 70 10.91 -32.14 22.00
N VAL A 71 10.50 -32.73 20.87
CA VAL A 71 10.90 -32.33 19.51
C VAL A 71 10.07 -31.18 18.86
N PRO A 72 9.09 -30.49 19.50
CA PRO A 72 8.49 -29.29 18.88
C PRO A 72 9.50 -28.18 18.60
N SER A 73 10.71 -28.26 19.16
CA SER A 73 11.84 -27.36 18.92
C SER A 73 12.90 -27.94 17.99
N SER A 74 12.53 -28.84 17.07
CA SER A 74 13.36 -29.22 15.94
C SER A 74 13.68 -27.95 15.13
N SER A 75 14.95 -27.55 15.09
CA SER A 75 15.38 -26.33 14.40
C SER A 75 15.03 -26.35 12.91
N THR A 76 14.90 -27.54 12.32
CA THR A 76 14.53 -27.72 10.91
C THR A 76 13.05 -27.54 10.68
N LEU A 77 12.16 -28.00 11.57
CA LEU A 77 10.74 -27.70 11.50
C LEU A 77 10.47 -26.19 11.56
N ASN A 78 11.13 -25.51 12.50
CA ASN A 78 11.06 -24.05 12.59
C ASN A 78 11.62 -23.38 11.33
N GLY A 79 12.74 -23.89 10.79
CA GLY A 79 13.33 -23.38 9.56
C GLY A 79 12.45 -23.53 8.32
N ILE A 80 11.84 -24.70 8.10
CA ILE A 80 10.93 -24.97 6.98
C ILE A 80 9.67 -24.11 7.12
N PHE A 81 9.07 -24.10 8.31
CA PHE A 81 7.87 -23.32 8.57
C PHE A 81 8.11 -21.82 8.40
N THR A 82 9.22 -21.29 8.92
CA THR A 82 9.56 -19.87 8.75
C THR A 82 9.73 -19.51 7.28
N GLN A 83 10.34 -20.38 6.47
CA GLN A 83 10.52 -20.13 5.04
C GLN A 83 9.20 -20.16 4.26
N SER A 84 8.34 -21.15 4.52
CA SER A 84 7.03 -21.23 3.86
C SER A 84 6.12 -20.07 4.28
N PHE A 85 6.05 -19.80 5.59
CA PHE A 85 5.26 -18.71 6.15
C PHE A 85 5.71 -17.35 5.62
N SER A 86 7.03 -17.13 5.49
CA SER A 86 7.56 -15.87 4.93
C SER A 86 7.25 -15.72 3.45
N ALA A 87 7.27 -16.81 2.68
CA ALA A 87 6.94 -16.77 1.25
C ALA A 87 5.45 -16.46 1.04
N GLU A 88 4.57 -17.13 1.77
CA GLU A 88 3.12 -16.91 1.67
C GLU A 88 2.72 -15.52 2.16
N LEU A 89 3.28 -15.07 3.29
CA LEU A 89 3.08 -13.70 3.79
C LEU A 89 3.49 -12.67 2.75
N LEU A 90 4.62 -12.88 2.06
CA LEU A 90 5.07 -11.97 1.01
C LEU A 90 4.13 -11.99 -0.20
N MET A 91 3.64 -13.16 -0.61
CA MET A 91 2.66 -13.26 -1.70
C MET A 91 1.36 -12.53 -1.36
N ALA A 92 0.85 -12.66 -0.14
CA ALA A 92 -0.33 -11.94 0.34
C ALA A 92 -0.11 -10.42 0.43
N TYR A 93 1.09 -10.02 0.89
CA TYR A 93 1.47 -8.61 0.93
C TYR A 93 1.53 -7.99 -0.48
N GLU A 94 2.00 -8.74 -1.47
CA GLU A 94 2.08 -8.29 -2.86
C GLU A 94 0.75 -8.34 -3.62
N SER A 95 -0.13 -9.28 -3.28
CA SER A 95 -1.47 -9.41 -3.88
C SER A 95 -2.44 -8.32 -3.43
N THR A 96 -2.20 -7.75 -2.24
CA THR A 96 -3.04 -6.70 -1.66
C THR A 96 -2.76 -5.35 -2.31
N ASP A 97 -3.79 -4.78 -2.91
CA ASP A 97 -3.73 -3.49 -3.59
C ASP A 97 -3.65 -2.31 -2.61
N ASP A 98 -2.69 -1.40 -2.83
CA ASP A 98 -2.53 -0.18 -2.04
C ASP A 98 -2.85 1.05 -2.88
N THR A 99 -4.00 1.67 -2.60
CA THR A 99 -4.50 2.83 -3.34
C THR A 99 -3.73 4.12 -3.01
N SER A 100 -3.08 4.17 -1.85
CA SER A 100 -2.36 5.37 -1.37
C SER A 100 -1.12 5.70 -2.21
N VAL A 101 -0.52 4.71 -2.88
CA VAL A 101 0.66 4.89 -3.75
C VAL A 101 0.37 5.83 -4.94
N ALA A 102 -0.90 5.96 -5.34
CA ALA A 102 -1.27 6.76 -6.50
C ALA A 102 -0.96 8.27 -6.33
N PHE A 103 -0.96 8.77 -5.10
CA PHE A 103 -0.80 10.20 -4.80
C PHE A 103 0.21 10.52 -3.69
N THR A 104 0.81 9.50 -3.07
CA THR A 104 1.86 9.67 -2.05
C THR A 104 3.26 9.43 -2.64
N VAL A 105 4.30 9.83 -1.90
CA VAL A 105 5.70 9.58 -2.26
C VAL A 105 6.42 9.05 -1.02
N GLU A 106 7.15 7.96 -1.19
CA GLU A 106 7.95 7.35 -0.15
C GLU A 106 9.28 8.08 0.03
N LYS A 107 9.76 8.14 1.28
CA LYS A 107 11.07 8.69 1.60
C LYS A 107 11.66 7.95 2.79
N ASP A 108 12.91 7.55 2.65
CA ASP A 108 13.67 6.94 3.73
C ASP A 108 14.14 7.98 4.73
N VAL A 109 14.08 7.60 6.00
CA VAL A 109 14.50 8.43 7.13
C VAL A 109 15.42 7.60 8.02
N PRO A 110 16.56 8.15 8.45
CA PRO A 110 17.57 7.38 9.19
C PRO A 110 17.21 7.11 10.66
N ASN A 111 16.21 7.79 11.24
CA ASN A 111 15.87 7.65 12.66
C ASN A 111 14.38 7.92 12.97
N TYR A 112 13.95 7.51 14.18
CA TYR A 112 12.58 7.71 14.70
C TYR A 112 12.34 9.07 15.36
N ARG A 113 13.27 10.02 15.24
CA ARG A 113 13.07 11.36 15.80
C ARG A 113 12.09 12.14 14.94
N THR A 114 11.50 13.19 15.52
CA THR A 114 10.70 14.14 14.74
C THR A 114 11.60 14.78 13.70
N ASN A 115 11.22 14.64 12.44
CA ASN A 115 11.90 15.23 11.30
C ASN A 115 11.08 16.36 10.72
N GLU A 116 11.75 17.35 10.16
CA GLU A 116 11.10 18.48 9.51
C GLU A 116 11.26 18.38 7.99
N ARG A 117 10.13 18.54 7.29
CA ARG A 117 10.10 18.65 5.84
C ARG A 117 9.96 20.12 5.47
N HIS A 118 11.06 20.70 5.03
CA HIS A 118 11.11 22.07 4.53
C HIS A 118 10.67 22.11 3.07
N ARG A 119 9.87 23.12 2.73
CA ARG A 119 9.44 23.43 1.38
C ARG A 119 9.62 24.93 1.16
N MET A 120 10.52 25.26 0.24
CA MET A 120 10.65 26.61 -0.25
C MET A 120 9.35 27.05 -0.96
N THR A 121 8.73 28.10 -0.43
CA THR A 121 7.55 28.74 -1.01
C THR A 121 7.90 29.38 -2.34
N LYS A 122 6.92 29.47 -3.24
CA LYS A 122 7.11 30.19 -4.51
C LYS A 122 7.46 31.66 -4.24
N GLY A 123 8.62 32.09 -4.74
CA GLY A 123 9.07 33.49 -4.58
C GLY A 123 8.20 34.49 -5.35
N GLN A 124 8.41 35.77 -5.08
CA GLN A 124 7.59 36.87 -5.60
C GLN A 124 7.57 36.96 -7.14
N ALA A 125 6.61 37.70 -7.70
CA ALA A 125 6.58 37.95 -9.14
C ALA A 125 7.69 38.93 -9.52
N MET A 126 8.42 38.64 -10.60
CA MET A 126 9.41 39.58 -11.14
C MET A 126 8.68 40.81 -11.66
N LYS A 127 9.04 41.99 -11.16
CA LYS A 127 8.53 43.27 -11.65
C LYS A 127 9.38 43.77 -12.80
N ARG A 128 8.74 44.48 -13.73
CA ARG A 128 9.45 45.17 -14.81
C ARG A 128 10.28 46.30 -14.19
N HIS A 129 11.59 46.25 -14.39
CA HIS A 129 12.47 47.36 -14.04
C HIS A 129 12.43 48.43 -15.15
N ALA A 130 12.55 49.70 -14.75
CA ALA A 130 12.71 50.80 -15.70
C ALA A 130 14.10 50.73 -16.37
N ARG A 131 14.23 51.25 -17.59
CA ARG A 131 15.52 51.31 -18.29
C ARG A 131 16.48 52.20 -17.49
N GLY A 132 17.59 51.62 -17.00
CA GLY A 132 18.58 52.29 -16.17
C GLY A 132 18.38 52.14 -14.65
N GLY A 133 17.33 51.44 -14.19
CA GLY A 133 17.11 51.13 -12.78
C GLY A 133 17.68 49.78 -12.36
N THR A 134 17.91 49.60 -11.06
CA THR A 134 18.33 48.32 -10.46
C THR A 134 17.13 47.40 -10.22
N ALA A 135 17.32 46.09 -10.38
CA ALA A 135 16.29 45.10 -10.06
C ALA A 135 15.99 45.05 -8.55
N GLU A 136 14.72 44.86 -8.18
CA GLU A 136 14.31 44.66 -6.78
C GLU A 136 14.82 43.31 -6.25
N ASN A 137 15.10 43.25 -4.94
CA ASN A 137 15.53 42.02 -4.28
C ASN A 137 14.45 40.94 -4.33
N PHE A 138 14.86 39.73 -4.68
CA PHE A 138 13.97 38.58 -4.76
C PHE A 138 14.01 37.79 -3.44
N SER A 139 12.88 37.71 -2.74
CA SER A 139 12.77 36.95 -1.48
C SER A 139 12.01 35.64 -1.68
N TYR A 140 12.39 34.66 -0.86
CA TYR A 140 11.67 33.40 -0.69
C TYR A 140 11.26 33.27 0.78
N ALA A 141 10.15 32.57 1.02
CA ALA A 141 9.77 32.11 2.34
C ALA A 141 9.95 30.58 2.39
N ASP A 142 10.11 30.03 3.58
CA ASP A 142 10.16 28.59 3.80
C ASP A 142 8.96 28.17 4.66
N ALA A 143 8.32 27.07 4.27
CA ALA A 143 7.27 26.42 5.03
C ALA A 143 7.80 25.06 5.46
N SER A 144 7.75 24.75 6.75
CA SER A 144 8.14 23.44 7.26
C SER A 144 7.04 22.77 8.05
N GLU A 145 6.92 21.46 7.83
CA GLU A 145 6.00 20.58 8.55
C GLU A 145 6.77 19.44 9.20
N THR A 146 6.36 19.07 10.42
CA THR A 146 6.99 18.00 11.19
C THR A 146 6.31 16.66 10.93
N TYR A 147 7.09 15.59 10.82
CA TYR A 147 6.59 14.23 10.72
C TYR A 147 7.47 13.28 11.53
N LYS A 148 6.89 12.16 11.96
CA LYS A 148 7.56 11.14 12.76
C LYS A 148 7.16 9.75 12.27
N ILE A 149 8.13 8.83 12.28
CA ILE A 149 7.89 7.44 11.93
C ILE A 149 7.58 6.65 13.20
N HIS A 150 6.67 5.70 13.07
CA HIS A 150 6.30 4.73 14.09
C HIS A 150 6.59 3.33 13.59
N ALA A 151 6.98 2.44 14.50
CA ALA A 151 7.16 1.03 14.20
C ALA A 151 5.86 0.28 14.49
N TYR A 152 5.40 -0.51 13.51
CA TYR A 152 4.25 -1.40 13.64
C TYR A 152 4.76 -2.84 13.49
N SER A 153 4.34 -3.72 14.39
CA SER A 153 4.76 -5.12 14.43
C SER A 153 3.66 -5.99 15.03
N GLY A 154 3.42 -7.15 14.43
CA GLY A 154 2.58 -8.22 14.97
C GLY A 154 3.38 -9.51 15.12
N MET A 155 3.10 -10.29 16.15
CA MET A 155 3.71 -11.61 16.37
C MET A 155 2.60 -12.65 16.44
N PHE A 156 2.70 -13.68 15.62
CA PHE A 156 1.81 -14.83 15.65
C PHE A 156 2.50 -15.98 16.38
N THR A 157 1.79 -16.57 17.34
CA THR A 157 2.26 -17.70 18.15
C THR A 157 1.13 -18.70 18.24
N PHE A 158 1.42 -19.97 18.00
CA PHE A 158 0.48 -21.08 18.14
C PHE A 158 1.17 -22.23 18.84
N ASP A 159 0.38 -23.07 19.51
CA ASP A 159 0.88 -24.19 20.30
C ASP A 159 0.71 -25.53 19.55
N GLU A 160 1.29 -26.59 20.11
CA GLU A 160 1.16 -27.96 19.57
C GLU A 160 -0.29 -28.45 19.49
N GLN A 161 -1.18 -27.92 20.33
CA GLN A 161 -2.61 -28.26 20.29
C GLN A 161 -3.24 -27.67 19.04
N ASP A 162 -2.94 -26.40 18.73
CA ASP A 162 -3.39 -25.74 17.50
C ASP A 162 -2.87 -26.46 16.26
N MET A 163 -1.63 -26.96 16.30
CA MET A 163 -1.04 -27.75 15.21
C MET A 163 -1.73 -29.10 14.98
N VAL A 164 -2.19 -29.76 16.05
CA VAL A 164 -2.84 -31.08 15.97
C VAL A 164 -4.32 -30.94 15.61
N ASP A 165 -4.97 -29.89 16.09
CA ASP A 165 -6.38 -29.62 15.88
C ASP A 165 -6.65 -28.86 14.55
N ASP A 166 -5.61 -28.49 13.80
CA ASP A 166 -5.73 -27.85 12.48
C ASP A 166 -6.20 -28.83 11.40
N THR A 167 -7.48 -29.18 11.44
CA THR A 167 -8.14 -30.02 10.42
C THR A 167 -8.57 -29.27 9.17
N PHE A 168 -8.46 -27.93 9.16
CA PHE A 168 -8.94 -27.07 8.07
C PHE A 168 -7.83 -26.30 7.33
N GLY A 169 -6.56 -26.42 7.75
CA GLY A 169 -5.46 -25.65 7.17
C GLY A 169 -5.49 -24.17 7.57
N ALA A 170 -6.16 -23.84 8.68
CA ALA A 170 -6.33 -22.47 9.12
C ALA A 170 -5.03 -21.84 9.61
N VAL A 171 -4.09 -22.65 10.11
CA VAL A 171 -2.79 -22.16 10.57
C VAL A 171 -1.82 -21.98 9.41
N ASN A 172 -1.89 -22.87 8.41
CA ASN A 172 -1.01 -22.82 7.25
C ASN A 172 -1.46 -21.78 6.22
N ASP A 173 -2.73 -21.71 5.87
CA ASP A 173 -3.17 -20.86 4.75
C ASP A 173 -3.74 -19.52 5.26
N HIS A 174 -4.57 -19.53 6.30
CA HIS A 174 -5.27 -18.30 6.69
C HIS A 174 -4.39 -17.32 7.48
N ALA A 175 -3.58 -17.81 8.42
CA ALA A 175 -2.75 -16.95 9.27
C ALA A 175 -1.69 -16.12 8.50
N PRO A 176 -0.87 -16.69 7.60
CA PRO A 176 0.12 -15.88 6.86
C PRO A 176 -0.53 -14.91 5.87
N ASN A 177 -1.63 -15.32 5.23
CA ASN A 177 -2.35 -14.45 4.30
C ASN A 177 -2.94 -13.22 5.02
N GLU A 178 -3.65 -13.42 6.13
CA GLU A 178 -4.18 -12.32 6.96
C GLU A 178 -3.07 -11.40 7.47
N MET A 179 -1.93 -11.96 7.89
CA MET A 179 -0.79 -11.16 8.34
C MET A 179 -0.17 -10.33 7.21
N GLY A 180 -0.08 -10.88 5.99
CA GLY A 180 0.38 -10.17 4.81
C GLY A 180 -0.56 -9.03 4.39
N GLU A 181 -1.87 -9.31 4.39
CA GLU A 181 -2.93 -8.34 4.12
C GLU A 181 -2.90 -7.20 5.15
N ALA A 182 -2.95 -7.52 6.45
CA ALA A 182 -2.89 -6.54 7.52
C ALA A 182 -1.61 -5.68 7.47
N ALA A 183 -0.46 -6.27 7.13
CA ALA A 183 0.78 -5.53 6.96
C ALA A 183 0.72 -4.53 5.80
N ARG A 184 0.02 -4.89 4.71
CA ARG A 184 -0.15 -4.01 3.55
C ARG A 184 -1.15 -2.88 3.84
N GLU A 185 -2.22 -3.17 4.56
CA GLU A 185 -3.29 -2.23 4.92
C GLU A 185 -2.86 -1.09 5.86
N ILE A 186 -1.82 -1.30 6.69
CA ILE A 186 -1.31 -0.26 7.60
C ILE A 186 -0.99 1.04 6.86
N ARG A 187 -0.46 0.97 5.64
CA ARG A 187 -0.08 2.18 4.91
C ARG A 187 -1.30 3.01 4.49
N PRO A 188 -2.27 2.49 3.71
CA PRO A 188 -3.46 3.25 3.36
C PRO A 188 -4.23 3.71 4.60
N ASP A 189 -4.32 2.88 5.66
CA ASP A 189 -4.98 3.26 6.91
C ASP A 189 -4.39 4.50 7.57
N LEU A 190 -3.05 4.59 7.62
CA LEU A 190 -2.38 5.78 8.18
C LEU A 190 -2.58 7.01 7.30
N VAL A 191 -2.50 6.85 5.98
CA VAL A 191 -2.66 7.96 5.02
C VAL A 191 -4.07 8.52 5.10
N TYR A 192 -5.09 7.65 5.00
CA TYR A 192 -6.49 8.06 5.07
C TYR A 192 -6.89 8.49 6.47
N GLY A 193 -6.33 7.89 7.52
CA GLY A 193 -6.53 8.31 8.90
C GLY A 193 -6.06 9.74 9.16
N ILE A 194 -4.92 10.15 8.59
CA ILE A 194 -4.46 11.55 8.65
C ILE A 194 -5.42 12.48 7.89
N MET A 195 -5.91 12.07 6.71
CA MET A 195 -6.87 12.89 5.95
C MET A 195 -8.19 13.07 6.69
N LEU A 196 -8.70 12.01 7.31
CA LEU A 196 -9.97 12.01 8.02
C LEU A 196 -9.90 12.76 9.36
N SER A 197 -8.80 12.61 10.09
CA SER A 197 -8.58 13.32 11.35
C SER A 197 -8.40 14.84 11.16
N ASN A 198 -8.02 15.27 9.96
CA ASN A 198 -7.86 16.68 9.58
C ASN A 198 -7.04 17.48 10.62
N PRO A 199 -5.79 17.08 10.90
CA PRO A 199 -5.00 17.69 11.97
C PRO A 199 -4.67 19.16 11.67
N ALA A 200 -4.42 19.93 12.73
CA ALA A 200 -3.91 21.28 12.61
C ALA A 200 -2.48 21.29 12.04
N MET A 201 -2.26 22.10 11.03
CA MET A 201 -0.93 22.40 10.48
C MET A 201 -0.18 23.35 11.42
N ARG A 202 1.08 23.67 11.07
CA ARG A 202 1.93 24.54 11.90
C ARG A 202 1.34 25.93 12.16
N ASP A 203 0.44 26.42 11.32
CA ASP A 203 -0.27 27.68 11.49
C ASP A 203 -1.51 27.60 12.41
N ALA A 204 -1.68 26.47 13.10
CA ALA A 204 -2.80 26.14 13.98
C ALA A 204 -4.17 26.03 13.28
N VAL A 205 -4.18 25.98 11.94
CA VAL A 205 -5.40 25.77 11.15
C VAL A 205 -5.44 24.32 10.66
N ALA A 206 -6.65 23.73 10.63
CA ALA A 206 -6.84 22.36 10.14
C ALA A 206 -6.42 22.22 8.67
N LEU A 207 -5.83 21.06 8.32
CA LEU A 207 -5.35 20.75 6.97
C LEU A 207 -6.36 21.15 5.88
N PHE A 208 -7.61 20.74 6.00
CA PHE A 208 -8.73 21.16 5.17
C PHE A 208 -9.50 22.29 5.84
N HIS A 209 -9.29 23.52 5.37
CA HIS A 209 -9.97 24.70 5.89
C HIS A 209 -10.12 25.78 4.81
N ALA A 210 -11.15 26.62 4.94
CA ALA A 210 -11.45 27.66 3.96
C ALA A 210 -10.29 28.67 3.78
N SER A 211 -9.52 28.95 4.83
CA SER A 211 -8.35 29.86 4.77
C SER A 211 -7.23 29.34 3.86
N HIS A 212 -7.11 28.03 3.69
CA HIS A 212 -6.13 27.42 2.78
C HIS A 212 -6.63 27.34 1.33
N GLY A 213 -7.89 27.68 1.08
CA GLY A 213 -8.49 27.57 -0.25
C GLY A 213 -8.48 26.13 -0.79
N ASN A 214 -8.56 25.14 0.11
CA ASN A 214 -8.57 23.71 -0.22
C ASN A 214 -9.81 22.97 0.30
N TYR A 215 -10.76 23.71 0.88
CA TYR A 215 -12.01 23.19 1.41
C TYR A 215 -13.20 23.86 0.72
N SER A 216 -14.12 23.06 0.20
CA SER A 216 -15.45 23.54 -0.22
C SER A 216 -16.50 22.89 0.68
N ASN A 217 -17.48 23.68 1.12
CA ASN A 217 -18.48 23.20 2.05
C ASN A 217 -19.46 22.25 1.34
N SER A 218 -19.62 21.04 1.88
CA SER A 218 -20.63 20.00 1.59
C SER A 218 -21.42 20.15 0.28
N LEU A 219 -20.76 19.97 -0.87
CA LEU A 219 -21.45 19.68 -2.12
C LEU A 219 -21.56 18.16 -2.26
N ALA A 220 -22.77 17.67 -2.50
CA ALA A 220 -22.96 16.28 -2.93
C ALA A 220 -22.08 16.03 -4.16
N LEU A 221 -21.46 14.85 -4.23
CA LEU A 221 -20.59 14.48 -5.34
C LEU A 221 -21.39 14.60 -6.65
N SER A 222 -20.99 15.56 -7.49
CA SER A 222 -21.65 15.89 -8.75
C SER A 222 -20.62 16.42 -9.74
N PRO A 223 -20.88 16.33 -11.05
CA PRO A 223 -19.98 16.90 -12.07
C PRO A 223 -19.71 18.39 -11.86
N ALA A 224 -20.74 19.17 -11.52
CA ALA A 224 -20.61 20.60 -11.24
C ALA A 224 -19.72 20.88 -10.02
N ALA A 225 -19.88 20.12 -8.93
CA ALA A 225 -19.03 20.25 -7.75
C ALA A 225 -17.55 19.95 -8.08
N LEU A 226 -17.29 18.91 -8.87
CA LEU A 226 -15.93 18.58 -9.30
C LEU A 226 -15.31 19.66 -10.20
N GLU A 227 -16.09 20.32 -11.05
CA GLU A 227 -15.62 21.45 -11.87
C GLU A 227 -15.22 22.64 -11.00
N THR A 228 -16.01 22.96 -9.98
CA THR A 228 -15.67 24.03 -9.04
C THR A 228 -14.41 23.68 -8.24
N ALA A 229 -14.27 22.44 -7.78
CA ALA A 229 -13.09 21.96 -7.06
C ALA A 229 -11.84 21.95 -7.95
N LEU A 230 -11.97 21.50 -9.21
CA LEU A 230 -10.86 21.49 -10.17
C LEU A 230 -10.44 22.92 -10.54
N THR A 231 -11.40 23.82 -10.71
CA THR A 231 -11.13 25.25 -10.93
C THR A 231 -10.40 25.85 -9.72
N ALA A 232 -10.87 25.59 -8.50
CA ALA A 232 -10.21 26.05 -7.28
C ALA A 232 -8.78 25.49 -7.18
N PHE A 233 -8.60 24.19 -7.50
CA PHE A 233 -7.29 23.55 -7.51
C PHE A 233 -6.32 24.17 -8.53
N ASN A 234 -6.79 24.44 -9.75
CA ASN A 234 -6.01 25.04 -10.83
C ASN A 234 -5.72 26.53 -10.60
N THR A 235 -6.59 27.23 -9.87
CA THR A 235 -6.45 28.66 -9.56
C THR A 235 -5.70 28.91 -8.25
N GLN A 236 -5.25 27.87 -7.53
CA GLN A 236 -4.45 28.06 -6.33
C GLN A 236 -3.20 28.90 -6.60
N ARG A 237 -3.02 29.92 -5.76
CA ARG A 237 -1.92 30.87 -5.82
C ARG A 237 -1.08 30.77 -4.57
N GLU A 238 0.21 30.96 -4.76
CA GLU A 238 1.19 31.12 -3.69
C GLU A 238 1.95 32.42 -3.98
N ASN A 239 1.98 33.36 -3.03
CA ASN A 239 2.56 34.69 -3.19
C ASN A 239 2.11 35.43 -4.47
N GLY A 240 0.80 35.39 -4.75
CA GLY A 240 0.20 36.08 -5.90
C GLY A 240 0.50 35.43 -7.27
N ARG A 241 1.21 34.30 -7.30
CA ARG A 241 1.52 33.55 -8.53
C ARG A 241 0.79 32.23 -8.54
N ASN A 242 0.23 31.85 -9.69
CA ASN A 242 -0.37 30.53 -9.86
C ASN A 242 0.68 29.45 -9.62
N ILE A 243 0.38 28.46 -8.81
CA ILE A 243 1.18 27.25 -8.70
C ILE A 243 0.89 26.49 -10.00
N SER A 244 1.83 26.39 -10.94
CA SER A 244 1.59 25.73 -12.22
C SER A 244 1.38 24.23 -11.97
N LYS A 245 0.13 23.79 -11.87
CA LYS A 245 -0.21 22.39 -11.61
C LYS A 245 -0.45 21.65 -12.92
N SER A 246 0.63 21.30 -13.62
CA SER A 246 0.55 20.25 -14.65
C SER A 246 0.80 18.90 -13.98
N ARG A 247 -0.19 18.28 -13.33
CA ARG A 247 -0.09 16.88 -12.86
C ARG A 247 -1.42 16.29 -12.40
N GLY A 248 -1.50 14.96 -12.49
CA GLY A 248 -2.72 14.15 -12.37
C GLY A 248 -3.54 14.47 -11.13
N VAL A 249 -4.85 14.60 -11.34
CA VAL A 249 -5.84 14.69 -10.26
C VAL A 249 -6.28 13.27 -9.95
N VAL A 250 -6.19 12.90 -8.68
CA VAL A 250 -6.73 11.65 -8.15
C VAL A 250 -7.98 12.01 -7.36
N LEU A 251 -9.08 11.32 -7.63
CA LEU A 251 -10.31 11.46 -6.86
C LEU A 251 -10.29 10.41 -5.74
N VAL A 252 -10.24 10.87 -4.50
CA VAL A 252 -10.33 10.02 -3.29
C VAL A 252 -11.78 10.04 -2.81
N THR A 253 -12.43 8.88 -2.78
CA THR A 253 -13.85 8.76 -2.39
C THR A 253 -14.06 7.58 -1.48
N SER A 254 -14.94 7.71 -0.48
CA SER A 254 -15.43 6.56 0.28
C SER A 254 -16.13 5.56 -0.64
N GLU A 255 -16.09 4.28 -0.29
CA GLU A 255 -16.74 3.19 -1.02
C GLU A 255 -18.23 3.46 -1.34
N LYS A 256 -18.97 4.11 -0.42
CA LYS A 256 -20.38 4.50 -0.61
C LYS A 256 -20.63 5.39 -1.82
N LEU A 257 -19.62 6.16 -2.25
CA LEU A 257 -19.69 7.09 -3.38
C LEU A 257 -18.89 6.56 -4.59
N ALA A 258 -18.27 5.38 -4.50
CA ALA A 258 -17.41 4.81 -5.53
C ALA A 258 -18.13 4.65 -6.86
N TRP A 259 -19.32 4.06 -6.85
CA TRP A 259 -20.15 3.89 -8.06
C TRP A 259 -20.47 5.23 -8.73
N LEU A 260 -20.78 6.25 -7.94
CA LEU A 260 -21.10 7.57 -8.46
C LEU A 260 -19.85 8.25 -9.04
N ALA A 261 -18.71 8.10 -8.37
CA ALA A 261 -17.41 8.59 -8.84
C ALA A 261 -16.99 7.93 -10.15
N GLU A 262 -17.09 6.60 -10.24
CA GLU A 262 -16.76 5.83 -11.44
C GLU A 262 -17.67 6.23 -12.60
N ARG A 263 -18.98 6.35 -12.36
CA ARG A 263 -19.92 6.84 -13.38
C ARG A 263 -19.53 8.21 -13.91
N ILE A 264 -19.08 9.14 -13.04
CA ILE A 264 -18.65 10.47 -13.48
C ILE A 264 -17.32 10.41 -14.25
N VAL A 265 -16.39 9.53 -13.89
CA VAL A 265 -15.08 9.43 -14.56
C VAL A 265 -15.18 8.68 -15.90
N THR A 266 -16.09 7.72 -16.02
CA THR A 266 -16.24 6.88 -17.22
C THR A 266 -17.20 7.45 -18.26
N SER A 267 -18.12 8.35 -17.88
CA SER A 267 -19.13 8.89 -18.80
C SER A 267 -18.52 9.65 -19.98
N GLU A 268 -19.03 9.41 -21.19
CA GLU A 268 -18.56 10.09 -22.41
C GLU A 268 -19.01 11.55 -22.50
N SER A 269 -20.19 11.85 -21.96
CA SER A 269 -20.80 13.19 -21.94
C SER A 269 -21.04 13.69 -20.51
N ARG A 270 -21.09 15.02 -20.37
CA ARG A 270 -21.54 15.71 -19.16
C ARG A 270 -23.06 15.50 -19.02
N GLY A 271 -23.47 14.47 -18.32
CA GLY A 271 -24.89 14.27 -17.98
C GLY A 271 -25.34 15.23 -16.89
N ASP A 272 -25.66 16.48 -17.25
CA ASP A 272 -26.42 17.39 -16.40
C ASP A 272 -27.88 17.34 -16.85
N SER A 273 -28.79 17.03 -15.93
CA SER A 273 -30.22 17.01 -16.20
C SER A 273 -30.72 18.43 -16.39
N THR A 274 -30.60 18.96 -17.62
CA THR A 274 -31.41 19.97 -18.32
C THR A 274 -30.56 20.46 -19.50
N SER A 275 -30.72 19.86 -20.70
CA SER A 275 -30.35 20.37 -22.04
C SER A 275 -28.99 21.07 -22.31
N ASP A 276 -28.05 21.21 -21.38
CA ASP A 276 -26.79 21.94 -21.55
C ASP A 276 -25.55 21.02 -21.70
N GLY A 277 -25.75 19.70 -21.74
CA GLY A 277 -24.67 18.70 -21.67
C GLY A 277 -24.51 17.77 -22.87
N VAL A 278 -25.37 17.84 -23.89
CA VAL A 278 -25.31 16.94 -25.04
C VAL A 278 -24.16 17.38 -25.97
N GLY A 279 -23.04 16.65 -25.93
CA GLY A 279 -21.86 16.88 -26.78
C GLY A 279 -20.63 17.50 -26.08
N VAL A 280 -20.72 17.81 -24.79
CA VAL A 280 -19.57 18.32 -24.00
C VAL A 280 -18.71 17.15 -23.52
N LYS A 281 -17.45 17.12 -23.95
CA LYS A 281 -16.47 16.10 -23.56
C LYS A 281 -16.21 16.15 -22.06
N ASN A 282 -16.31 15.00 -21.41
CA ASN A 282 -15.99 14.86 -19.99
C ASN A 282 -14.51 15.15 -19.71
N VAL A 283 -14.24 16.18 -18.90
CA VAL A 283 -12.89 16.60 -18.48
C VAL A 283 -12.28 15.68 -17.41
N PHE A 284 -13.11 14.83 -16.79
CA PHE A 284 -12.69 13.83 -15.79
C PHE A 284 -12.42 12.45 -16.39
N ARG A 285 -12.58 12.30 -17.71
CA ARG A 285 -12.32 11.04 -18.39
C ARG A 285 -10.89 10.56 -18.13
N ASN A 286 -10.77 9.30 -17.70
CA ASN A 286 -9.51 8.62 -17.39
C ASN A 286 -8.70 9.24 -16.23
N LYS A 287 -9.31 10.01 -15.33
CA LYS A 287 -8.66 10.37 -14.06
C LYS A 287 -8.62 9.15 -13.14
N ARG A 288 -7.56 9.03 -12.35
CA ARG A 288 -7.40 7.91 -11.41
C ARG A 288 -8.36 8.10 -10.24
N ILE A 289 -9.09 7.05 -9.90
CA ILE A 289 -9.88 6.97 -8.68
C ILE A 289 -9.06 6.17 -7.68
N SER A 290 -9.03 6.68 -6.46
CA SER A 290 -8.50 5.98 -5.29
C SER A 290 -9.69 5.76 -4.37
N LEU A 291 -9.95 4.50 -4.06
CA LEU A 291 -10.94 4.12 -3.06
C LEU A 291 -10.26 4.04 -1.69
#